data_AF-A0A7Z9V5J0-F1
#
_entry.id   AF-A0A7Z9V5J0-F1
#
_cell.length_a   1.000
_cell.length_b   1.000
_cell.length_c   1.000
_cell.angle_alpha   90.00
_cell.angle_beta   90.00
_cell.angle_gamma   90.00
#
_symmetry.space_group_name_H-M   'P 1'
#
loop_
_entity.id
_entity.type
_entity.pdbx_description
1 polymer ?
#
loop_
_entity_poly.entity_id
_entity_poly.type
_entity_poly.pdbx_seq_one_letter_code
_entity_poly.pdbx_strand_id
1 'polypeptide(L)'
;MATEEEEEKGFVVKDRRARYDDDGPEETTPQPESPPIQDKVPDPPTNDTAPGVEKKKSTPPRELTFQSFIYSLASSALMLLGGEAKEGNEPTSPNLQQASEIIEILTLLQEKTKGNLTAEEDSLLKDMLYTIRITYVERAKLKS
;
A
#
# COMPACT_ATOMS: atom_id res chain seq x y z
N MET A 1 28.53 -41.57 -42.39
CA MET A 1 28.59 -40.23 -43.04
C MET A 1 27.23 -39.96 -43.65
N ALA A 2 26.97 -38.67 -43.96
CA ALA A 2 25.64 -38.08 -44.05
C ALA A 2 24.95 -37.95 -42.67
N THR A 3 24.32 -36.79 -42.49
CA THR A 3 23.67 -36.28 -41.27
C THR A 3 22.51 -35.42 -41.74
N GLU A 4 21.33 -35.62 -41.15
CA GLU A 4 20.11 -34.84 -41.38
C GLU A 4 19.55 -34.63 -39.96
N GLU A 5 19.96 -33.57 -39.25
CA GLU A 5 19.41 -32.20 -39.30
C GLU A 5 17.95 -32.15 -38.80
N GLU A 6 17.77 -31.68 -37.56
CA GLU A 6 16.47 -31.50 -36.92
C GLU A 6 15.84 -30.18 -37.35
N GLU A 7 14.70 -30.21 -38.06
CA GLU A 7 13.90 -29.00 -38.29
C GLU A 7 13.19 -28.57 -36.99
N GLU A 8 13.69 -27.50 -36.36
CA GLU A 8 13.03 -26.87 -35.22
C GLU A 8 11.63 -26.34 -35.63
N LYS A 9 10.58 -26.87 -34.99
CA LYS A 9 9.19 -26.47 -35.28
C LYS A 9 8.91 -25.08 -34.72
N GLY A 10 8.96 -24.08 -35.59
CA GLY A 10 8.66 -22.69 -35.28
C GLY A 10 7.32 -22.49 -34.56
N PHE A 11 7.33 -21.73 -33.48
CA PHE A 11 6.16 -21.47 -32.63
C PHE A 11 5.37 -20.24 -33.10
N VAL A 12 4.04 -20.30 -33.00
CA VAL A 12 3.15 -19.20 -33.42
C VAL A 12 2.67 -18.40 -32.22
N VAL A 13 3.26 -17.21 -32.02
CA VAL A 13 2.78 -16.25 -31.01
C VAL A 13 1.54 -15.52 -31.56
N LYS A 14 0.34 -15.91 -31.08
CA LYS A 14 -0.89 -15.15 -31.31
C LYS A 14 -1.00 -14.03 -30.28
N ASP A 15 -0.51 -12.85 -30.62
CA ASP A 15 -0.76 -11.63 -29.84
C ASP A 15 -2.30 -11.42 -29.71
N ARG A 16 -2.75 -11.10 -28.49
CA ARG A 16 -4.15 -10.83 -28.15
C ARG A 16 -4.34 -9.42 -27.60
N ARG A 17 -3.57 -8.46 -28.10
CA ARG A 17 -3.87 -7.02 -27.95
C ARG A 17 -5.12 -6.67 -28.75
N ALA A 18 -6.25 -6.66 -28.05
CA ALA A 18 -7.53 -6.20 -28.58
C ALA A 18 -7.39 -4.74 -29.05
N ARG A 19 -7.67 -4.48 -30.33
CA ARG A 19 -7.87 -3.13 -30.85
C ARG A 19 -9.32 -2.71 -30.58
N TYR A 20 -9.51 -2.01 -29.48
CA TYR A 20 -10.44 -0.88 -29.40
C TYR A 20 -9.66 0.32 -29.96
N ASP A 21 -10.16 1.17 -30.87
CA ASP A 21 -11.44 1.19 -31.62
C ASP A 21 -11.17 1.65 -33.07
N ASP A 22 -12.12 1.42 -33.98
CA ASP A 22 -12.26 2.19 -35.24
C ASP A 22 -13.74 2.20 -35.68
N ASP A 23 -14.14 3.24 -36.41
CA ASP A 23 -15.56 3.68 -36.50
C ASP A 23 -16.36 3.03 -37.65
N GLY A 24 -17.64 2.67 -37.41
CA GLY A 24 -18.52 2.09 -38.43
C GLY A 24 -19.87 1.57 -37.87
N PRO A 25 -21.03 2.08 -38.34
CA PRO A 25 -22.33 1.74 -37.77
C PRO A 25 -23.08 0.63 -38.52
N GLU A 26 -23.88 -0.15 -37.79
CA GLU A 26 -25.10 -0.77 -38.33
C GLU A 26 -26.17 -0.91 -37.21
N GLU A 27 -27.45 -0.96 -37.59
CA GLU A 27 -28.57 -0.51 -36.74
C GLU A 27 -29.71 -1.55 -36.64
N THR A 28 -30.48 -1.50 -35.54
CA THR A 28 -31.83 -2.09 -35.34
C THR A 28 -31.94 -3.47 -34.63
N THR A 29 -32.82 -3.48 -33.62
CA THR A 29 -33.32 -4.55 -32.71
C THR A 29 -34.46 -5.40 -33.33
N PRO A 30 -35.17 -6.37 -32.67
CA PRO A 30 -35.19 -6.77 -31.24
C PRO A 30 -35.25 -8.30 -30.93
N GLN A 31 -35.35 -8.65 -29.63
CA GLN A 31 -35.75 -9.98 -29.10
C GLN A 31 -37.28 -10.22 -29.24
N PRO A 32 -37.83 -11.44 -29.01
CA PRO A 32 -38.28 -11.80 -27.63
C PRO A 32 -38.37 -13.32 -27.25
N GLU A 33 -38.79 -13.56 -25.99
CA GLU A 33 -39.40 -14.77 -25.38
C GLU A 33 -38.52 -15.94 -24.86
N SER A 34 -39.08 -16.75 -23.95
CA SER A 34 -38.37 -17.72 -23.07
C SER A 34 -39.28 -18.92 -22.63
N PRO A 35 -39.11 -19.66 -21.50
CA PRO A 35 -39.09 -21.13 -21.54
C PRO A 35 -40.25 -21.83 -20.77
N PRO A 36 -40.23 -23.17 -20.64
CA PRO A 36 -40.82 -23.83 -19.47
C PRO A 36 -39.90 -24.83 -18.72
N ILE A 37 -40.07 -24.78 -17.39
CA ILE A 37 -39.54 -25.63 -16.30
C ILE A 37 -39.87 -27.13 -16.48
N GLN A 38 -39.23 -28.12 -15.82
CA GLN A 38 -38.77 -28.19 -14.40
C GLN A 38 -37.35 -28.85 -14.29
N ASP A 39 -36.86 -29.54 -13.23
CA ASP A 39 -37.49 -30.22 -12.09
C ASP A 39 -36.60 -30.33 -10.82
N LYS A 40 -37.24 -30.60 -9.67
CA LYS A 40 -36.75 -31.09 -8.37
C LYS A 40 -35.53 -30.43 -7.68
N VAL A 41 -35.86 -29.60 -6.68
CA VAL A 41 -35.14 -29.54 -5.39
C VAL A 41 -35.80 -30.50 -4.40
N PRO A 42 -35.02 -31.20 -3.56
CA PRO A 42 -35.39 -31.29 -2.14
C PRO A 42 -34.20 -31.25 -1.17
N ASP A 43 -34.21 -30.32 -0.22
CA ASP A 43 -33.38 -30.40 1.01
C ASP A 43 -33.96 -31.44 1.98
N PRO A 44 -33.14 -31.99 2.90
CA PRO A 44 -33.22 -31.49 4.27
C PRO A 44 -31.85 -31.25 4.94
N PRO A 45 -31.78 -30.44 6.02
CA PRO A 45 -30.52 -29.98 6.59
C PRO A 45 -30.03 -30.78 7.80
N THR A 46 -28.72 -30.99 7.87
CA THR A 46 -27.94 -30.96 9.13
C THR A 46 -26.51 -30.52 8.84
N ASN A 47 -26.00 -29.58 9.62
CA ASN A 47 -24.58 -29.48 9.89
C ASN A 47 -24.42 -28.90 11.30
N ASP A 48 -23.95 -29.73 12.21
CA ASP A 48 -24.06 -29.49 13.65
C ASP A 48 -23.17 -28.34 14.17
N THR A 49 -23.52 -27.85 15.35
CA THR A 49 -22.82 -26.76 16.02
C THR A 49 -21.41 -27.19 16.44
N ALA A 50 -20.40 -26.77 15.65
CA ALA A 50 -19.00 -26.77 16.07
C ALA A 50 -18.63 -25.40 16.69
N PRO A 51 -18.30 -25.31 17.99
CA PRO A 51 -18.04 -24.01 18.63
C PRO A 51 -16.70 -23.39 18.24
N GLY A 52 -16.66 -22.06 18.16
CA GLY A 52 -15.51 -21.31 18.65
C GLY A 52 -14.24 -21.24 17.80
N VAL A 53 -14.28 -21.45 16.48
CA VAL A 53 -13.18 -20.94 15.63
C VAL A 53 -13.35 -19.43 15.48
N GLU A 54 -12.55 -18.66 16.23
CA GLU A 54 -12.46 -17.21 16.06
C GLU A 54 -12.03 -16.88 14.63
N LYS A 55 -13.00 -16.49 13.79
CA LYS A 55 -12.71 -15.84 12.51
C LYS A 55 -12.08 -14.48 12.81
N LYS A 56 -10.76 -14.45 12.97
CA LYS A 56 -9.94 -13.24 12.79
C LYS A 56 -10.37 -12.63 11.46
N LYS A 57 -11.17 -11.56 11.52
CA LYS A 57 -11.58 -10.83 10.32
C LYS A 57 -10.31 -10.32 9.68
N SER A 58 -9.93 -10.91 8.54
CA SER A 58 -8.84 -10.44 7.72
C SER A 58 -9.22 -9.06 7.18
N THR A 59 -8.91 -8.01 7.95
CA THR A 59 -8.98 -6.64 7.47
C THR A 59 -8.15 -6.58 6.18
N PRO A 60 -8.70 -6.08 5.06
CA PRO A 60 -7.91 -5.93 3.85
C PRO A 60 -6.67 -5.07 4.17
N PRO A 61 -5.52 -5.33 3.53
CA PRO A 61 -4.33 -4.50 3.71
C PRO A 61 -4.71 -3.03 3.50
N ARG A 62 -4.42 -2.18 4.49
CA ARG A 62 -4.55 -0.74 4.31
C ARG A 62 -3.43 -0.29 3.39
N GLU A 63 -3.77 0.36 2.28
CA GLU A 63 -2.80 1.01 1.42
C GLU A 63 -2.08 2.12 2.19
N LEU A 64 -0.75 2.17 2.05
CA LEU A 64 0.09 3.13 2.77
C LEU A 64 0.09 4.47 2.02
N THR A 65 -0.58 5.48 2.55
CA THR A 65 -0.52 6.84 1.99
C THR A 65 0.80 7.51 2.37
N PHE A 66 1.30 8.41 1.51
CA PHE A 66 2.51 9.19 1.80
C PHE A 66 2.40 9.92 3.14
N GLN A 67 1.27 10.57 3.40
CA GLN A 67 0.96 11.21 4.69
C GLN A 67 1.16 10.26 5.87
N SER A 68 0.59 9.05 5.82
CA SER A 68 0.71 8.05 6.90
C SER A 68 2.14 7.55 7.10
N PHE A 69 2.93 7.46 6.02
CA PHE A 69 4.34 7.12 6.07
C PHE A 69 5.17 8.24 6.73
N ILE A 70 4.97 9.51 6.33
CA ILE A 70 5.63 10.66 6.96
C ILE A 70 5.28 10.76 8.45
N TYR A 71 4.02 10.57 8.83
CA TYR A 71 3.63 10.50 10.26
C TYR A 71 4.32 9.35 11.01
N SER A 72 4.50 8.17 10.40
CA SER A 72 5.21 7.06 11.06
C SER A 72 6.70 7.35 11.29
N LEU A 73 7.37 8.01 10.34
CA LEU A 73 8.77 8.44 10.49
C LEU A 73 8.88 9.55 11.54
N ALA A 74 8.01 10.56 11.48
CA ALA A 74 8.00 11.67 12.42
C ALA A 74 7.77 11.22 13.87
N SER A 75 6.78 10.34 14.10
CA SER A 75 6.52 9.74 15.41
C SER A 75 7.72 8.94 15.93
N SER A 76 8.38 8.18 15.05
CA SER A 76 9.60 7.41 15.39
C SER A 76 10.75 8.33 15.80
N ALA A 77 10.99 9.42 15.06
CA ALA A 77 12.01 10.41 15.41
C ALA A 77 11.72 11.11 16.75
N LEU A 78 10.47 11.53 16.98
CA LEU A 78 10.06 12.16 18.24
C LEU A 78 10.17 11.20 19.44
N MET A 79 9.87 9.92 19.26
CA MET A 79 10.10 8.89 20.27
C MET A 79 11.59 8.73 20.59
N LEU A 80 12.46 8.64 19.57
CA LEU A 80 13.91 8.55 19.72
C LEU A 80 14.53 9.80 20.36
N LEU A 81 13.92 10.97 20.20
CA LEU A 81 14.28 12.21 20.89
C LEU A 81 13.84 12.25 22.37
N GLY A 82 13.38 11.13 22.93
CA GLY A 82 12.87 11.04 24.30
C GLY A 82 11.48 11.65 24.40
N GLY A 83 10.55 11.14 23.59
CA GLY A 83 9.16 11.61 23.50
C GLY A 83 8.45 11.67 24.87
N GLU A 84 7.34 12.41 24.92
CA GLU A 84 6.64 12.75 26.17
C GLU A 84 6.46 11.53 27.10
N ALA A 85 7.08 11.59 28.27
CA ALA A 85 7.00 10.54 29.27
C ALA A 85 5.57 10.46 29.81
N LYS A 86 4.82 9.46 29.35
CA LYS A 86 3.47 9.19 29.86
C LYS A 86 3.55 8.89 31.35
N GLU A 87 2.61 9.45 32.11
CA GLU A 87 2.55 9.33 33.56
C GLU A 87 2.60 7.86 34.00
N GLY A 88 3.67 7.49 34.72
CA GLY A 88 3.97 6.10 35.09
C GLY A 88 5.04 5.37 34.24
N ASN A 89 5.72 6.05 33.30
CA ASN A 89 6.89 5.51 32.58
C ASN A 89 8.17 6.32 32.88
N GLU A 90 9.34 5.68 32.81
CA GLU A 90 10.62 6.39 33.00
C GLU A 90 10.98 7.25 31.77
N PRO A 91 11.67 8.39 31.93
CA PRO A 91 12.11 9.21 30.80
C PRO A 91 13.13 8.46 29.94
N THR A 92 12.72 8.04 28.74
CA THR A 92 13.61 7.36 27.79
C THR A 92 14.72 8.31 27.34
N SER A 93 15.98 7.92 27.58
CA SER A 93 17.15 8.73 27.22
C SER A 93 17.25 8.94 25.70
N PRO A 94 17.45 10.19 25.22
CA PRO A 94 17.37 10.49 23.79
C PRO A 94 18.51 9.86 22.97
N ASN A 95 18.12 9.09 21.95
CA ASN A 95 19.00 8.55 20.93
C ASN A 95 19.08 9.50 19.72
N LEU A 96 19.91 10.53 19.89
CA LEU A 96 20.16 11.54 18.86
C LEU A 96 20.67 10.93 17.54
N GLN A 97 21.46 9.86 17.58
CA GLN A 97 22.01 9.29 16.34
C GLN A 97 20.89 8.75 15.43
N GLN A 98 20.04 7.86 15.93
CA GLN A 98 18.91 7.34 15.14
C GLN A 98 17.88 8.42 14.81
N ALA A 99 17.70 9.43 15.66
CA ALA A 99 16.87 10.58 15.33
C ALA A 99 17.43 11.39 14.14
N SER A 100 18.76 11.56 14.05
CA SER A 100 19.40 12.23 12.91
C SER A 100 19.25 11.42 11.62
N GLU A 101 19.38 10.09 11.67
CA GLU A 101 19.17 9.21 10.52
C GLU A 101 17.75 9.36 9.91
N ILE A 102 16.72 9.54 10.76
CA ILE A 102 15.34 9.80 10.27
C ILE A 102 15.19 11.23 9.72
N ILE A 103 15.86 12.24 10.30
CA ILE A 103 15.88 13.60 9.73
C ILE A 103 16.49 13.58 8.32
N GLU A 104 17.59 12.85 8.12
CA GLU A 104 18.21 12.69 6.80
C GLU A 104 17.31 11.95 5.81
N ILE A 105 16.60 10.89 6.24
CA ILE A 105 15.60 10.19 5.40
C ILE A 105 14.47 11.14 4.98
N LEU A 106 13.91 11.93 5.90
CA LEU A 106 12.86 12.91 5.60
C LEU A 106 13.37 14.04 4.69
N THR A 107 14.63 14.45 4.86
CA THR A 107 15.29 15.46 4.01
C THR A 107 15.50 14.93 2.59
N LEU A 108 16.00 13.70 2.45
CA LEU A 108 16.15 13.02 1.17
C LEU A 108 14.80 12.85 0.46
N LEU A 109 13.74 12.49 1.19
CA LEU A 109 12.38 12.42 0.64
C LEU A 109 11.96 13.80 0.10
N GLN A 110 12.15 14.89 0.85
CA GLN A 110 11.81 16.24 0.41
C GLN A 110 12.53 16.66 -0.88
N GLU A 111 13.79 16.26 -1.05
CA GLU A 111 14.52 16.51 -2.31
C GLU A 111 14.03 15.64 -3.47
N LYS A 112 13.80 14.34 -3.24
CA LYS A 112 13.50 13.37 -4.30
C LYS A 112 12.03 13.34 -4.74
N THR A 113 11.09 13.82 -3.92
CA THR A 113 9.66 13.93 -4.29
C THR A 113 9.26 15.32 -4.78
N LYS A 114 10.18 16.28 -4.82
CA LYS A 114 9.91 17.67 -5.22
C LYS A 114 9.24 17.74 -6.61
N GLY A 115 8.04 18.34 -6.67
CA GLY A 115 7.23 18.43 -7.89
C GLY A 115 6.27 17.24 -8.11
N ASN A 116 6.33 16.22 -7.27
CA ASN A 116 5.44 15.05 -7.25
C ASN A 116 4.62 14.96 -5.94
N LEU A 117 4.61 16.02 -5.12
CA LEU A 117 3.78 16.14 -3.92
C LEU A 117 2.59 17.06 -4.19
N THR A 118 1.44 16.76 -3.57
CA THR A 118 0.37 17.75 -3.40
C THR A 118 0.79 18.85 -2.42
N ALA A 119 0.08 19.98 -2.44
CA ALA A 119 0.34 21.09 -1.52
C ALA A 119 0.21 20.70 -0.04
N GLU A 120 -0.69 19.76 0.28
CA GLU A 120 -0.87 19.23 1.64
C GLU A 120 0.32 18.36 2.08
N GLU A 121 0.82 17.50 1.20
CA GLU A 121 1.95 16.60 1.48
C GLU A 121 3.29 17.36 1.60
N ASP A 122 3.50 18.36 0.74
CA ASP A 122 4.66 19.26 0.78
C ASP A 122 4.66 20.11 2.06
N SER A 123 3.50 20.60 2.49
CA SER A 123 3.34 21.32 3.77
C SER A 123 3.58 20.39 4.97
N LEU A 124 2.92 19.23 5.01
CA LEU A 124 3.10 18.22 6.05
C LEU A 124 4.58 17.82 6.22
N LEU A 125 5.29 17.56 5.12
CA LEU A 125 6.69 17.17 5.16
C LEU A 125 7.59 18.29 5.70
N LYS A 126 7.31 19.55 5.35
CA LYS A 126 8.02 20.73 5.89
C LYS A 126 7.78 20.90 7.38
N ASP A 127 6.52 20.83 7.81
CA ASP A 127 6.13 21.05 9.21
C ASP A 127 6.69 19.96 10.13
N MET A 128 6.67 18.70 9.69
CA MET A 128 7.30 17.59 10.40
C MET A 128 8.83 17.75 10.45
N LEU A 129 9.49 18.04 9.32
CA LEU A 129 10.94 18.28 9.29
C LEU A 129 11.36 19.44 10.21
N TYR A 130 10.61 20.54 10.21
CA TYR A 130 10.86 21.68 11.08
C TYR A 130 10.73 21.29 12.56
N THR A 131 9.61 20.67 12.94
CA THR A 131 9.32 20.25 14.32
C THR A 131 10.42 19.33 14.85
N ILE A 132 10.75 18.27 14.11
CA ILE A 132 11.77 17.28 14.53
C ILE A 132 13.16 17.93 14.62
N ARG A 133 13.54 18.81 13.70
CA ARG A 133 14.84 19.51 13.73
C ARG A 133 14.97 20.47 14.92
N ILE A 134 13.91 21.17 15.31
CA ILE A 134 13.90 22.01 16.52
C ILE A 134 14.05 21.13 17.77
N THR A 135 13.21 20.10 17.93
CA THR A 135 13.29 19.17 19.07
C THR A 135 14.65 18.48 19.14
N TYR A 136 15.26 18.13 17.99
CA TYR A 136 16.61 17.58 17.93
C TYR A 136 17.65 18.51 18.56
N VAL A 137 17.64 19.79 18.19
CA VAL A 137 18.61 20.78 18.69
C VAL A 137 18.41 21.05 20.19
N GLU A 138 17.16 21.05 20.67
CA GLU A 138 16.84 21.17 22.10
C GLU A 138 17.35 19.96 22.90
N ARG A 139 17.07 18.75 22.43
CA ARG A 139 17.49 17.51 23.09
C ARG A 139 19.00 17.25 22.99
N ALA A 140 19.66 17.77 21.96
CA ALA A 140 21.13 17.78 21.86
C ALA A 140 21.77 18.68 22.93
N LYS A 141 21.25 19.89 23.14
CA LYS A 141 21.72 20.83 24.18
C LYS A 141 21.50 20.33 25.61
N LEU A 142 20.53 19.44 25.83
CA LEU A 142 20.28 18.79 27.12
C LEU A 142 21.22 17.58 27.39
N LYS A 143 22.06 17.22 26.42
CA LYS A 143 23.01 16.07 26.50
C LYS A 143 24.48 16.51 26.45
N SER A 144 24.73 17.83 26.39
CA SER A 144 26.06 18.47 26.27
C SER A 144 26.40 19.27 27.52
#